data_AF-A0A8B6BLN0-F1
#
_entry.id   AF-A0A8B6BLN0-F1
#
_cell.length_a   1.000
_cell.length_b   1.000
_cell.length_c   1.000
_cell.angle_alpha   90.00
_cell.angle_beta   90.00
_cell.angle_gamma   90.00
#
_symmetry.space_group_name_H-M   'P 1'
#
loop_
_entity.id
_entity.type
_entity.pdbx_description
1 polymer ?
#
loop_
_entity_poly.entity_id
_entity_poly.type
_entity_poly.pdbx_seq_one_letter_code
_entity_poly.pdbx_strand_id
1 'polypeptide(L)'
;MAERKFRQHILKRGDAAKIRDEVAQEMRENIIQARPKAVEPVDYETYVSKNKTILHNDPQREMLTFPYDDIVIPPPTPPKKMRTLHSTVPPTATQEATNLLVRECIKSYTDSCHVVKYKYEQYSGGYQKLLK
;
A
#
# COMPACT_ATOMS: atom_id res chain seq x y z
N MET A 1 -37.29 -53.57 -44.83
CA MET A 1 -37.48 -52.25 -44.20
C MET A 1 -36.33 -51.35 -44.62
N ALA A 2 -36.57 -50.36 -45.48
CA ALA A 2 -35.51 -49.49 -45.99
C ALA A 2 -35.11 -48.46 -44.93
N GLU A 3 -33.86 -48.51 -44.47
CA GLU A 3 -33.30 -47.55 -43.53
C GLU A 3 -33.25 -46.16 -44.17
N ARG A 4 -33.87 -45.17 -43.52
CA ARG A 4 -34.01 -43.81 -44.06
C ARG A 4 -32.65 -43.11 -44.05
N LYS A 5 -32.08 -42.88 -45.24
CA LYS A 5 -30.80 -42.19 -45.50
C LYS A 5 -30.66 -40.76 -44.93
N PHE A 6 -31.74 -40.19 -44.37
CA PHE A 6 -31.75 -38.82 -43.86
C PHE A 6 -30.91 -38.63 -42.58
N ARG A 7 -30.65 -39.68 -41.80
CA ARG A 7 -29.92 -39.55 -40.52
C ARG A 7 -28.39 -39.70 -40.62
N GLN A 8 -27.85 -40.04 -41.79
CA GLN A 8 -26.43 -40.39 -41.94
C GLN A 8 -25.50 -39.17 -41.80
N HIS A 9 -26.01 -37.97 -42.07
CA HIS A 9 -25.26 -36.71 -42.00
C HIS A 9 -25.45 -35.96 -40.67
N ILE A 10 -26.27 -36.47 -39.75
CA ILE A 10 -26.55 -35.82 -38.45
C ILE A 10 -25.54 -36.27 -37.38
N LEU A 11 -24.84 -37.41 -37.56
CA LEU A 11 -23.87 -37.92 -36.60
C LEU A 11 -22.45 -37.32 -36.74
N LYS A 12 -22.12 -36.69 -37.86
CA LYS A 12 -20.76 -36.17 -38.12
C LYS A 12 -20.72 -34.66 -37.87
N ARG A 13 -19.70 -34.19 -37.16
CA ARG A 13 -19.42 -32.76 -37.02
C ARG A 13 -19.26 -32.15 -38.43
N GLY A 14 -20.13 -31.22 -38.80
CA GLY A 14 -20.06 -30.51 -40.07
C GLY A 14 -18.84 -29.58 -40.14
N ASP A 15 -18.45 -29.16 -41.34
CA ASP A 15 -17.23 -28.36 -41.53
C ASP A 15 -17.26 -27.01 -40.78
N ALA A 16 -18.44 -26.39 -40.67
CA ALA A 16 -18.63 -25.19 -39.86
C ALA A 16 -18.38 -25.43 -38.35
N ALA A 17 -18.50 -26.66 -37.85
CA ALA A 17 -18.12 -26.99 -36.47
C ALA A 17 -16.60 -27.10 -36.32
N LYS A 18 -15.91 -27.63 -37.33
CA LYS A 18 -14.44 -27.72 -37.35
C LYS A 18 -13.78 -26.34 -37.37
N ILE A 19 -14.29 -25.43 -38.23
CA ILE A 19 -13.79 -24.04 -38.31
C ILE A 19 -13.96 -23.34 -36.96
N ARG A 20 -15.10 -23.54 -36.27
CA ARG A 20 -15.32 -22.97 -34.94
C ARG A 20 -14.35 -23.52 -33.90
N ASP A 21 -14.06 -24.83 -33.92
CA ASP A 21 -13.09 -25.45 -33.03
C ASP A 21 -11.66 -24.97 -33.31
N GLU A 22 -11.29 -24.80 -34.58
CA GLU A 22 -9.99 -24.30 -35.03
C GLU A 22 -9.75 -22.85 -34.59
N VAL A 23 -10.70 -21.96 -34.88
CA VAL A 23 -10.63 -20.55 -34.43
C VAL A 23 -10.61 -20.46 -32.90
N ALA A 24 -11.38 -21.30 -32.19
CA ALA A 24 -11.35 -21.34 -30.73
C ALA A 24 -10.01 -21.82 -30.18
N GLN A 25 -9.34 -22.76 -30.87
CA GLN A 25 -8.02 -23.25 -30.49
C GLN A 25 -6.95 -22.18 -30.72
N GLU A 26 -6.97 -21.51 -31.87
CA GLU A 26 -6.06 -20.38 -32.15
C GLU A 26 -6.25 -19.22 -31.18
N MET A 27 -7.50 -18.89 -30.83
CA MET A 27 -7.76 -17.85 -29.83
C MET A 27 -7.23 -18.24 -28.45
N ARG A 28 -7.33 -19.52 -28.05
CA ARG A 28 -6.77 -20.00 -26.78
C ARG A 28 -5.25 -19.89 -26.76
N GLU A 29 -4.58 -20.32 -27.82
CA GLU A 29 -3.12 -20.20 -27.96
C GLU A 29 -2.67 -18.72 -27.93
N ASN A 30 -3.37 -17.85 -28.65
CA ASN A 30 -3.10 -16.41 -28.63
C ASN A 30 -3.34 -15.77 -27.25
N ILE A 31 -4.39 -16.17 -26.52
CA ILE A 31 -4.65 -15.67 -25.16
C ILE A 31 -3.54 -16.10 -24.19
N ILE A 32 -3.00 -17.32 -24.34
CA ILE A 32 -1.89 -17.80 -23.52
C ILE A 32 -0.61 -17.03 -23.82
N GLN A 33 -0.32 -16.73 -25.09
CA GLN A 33 0.85 -15.97 -25.51
C GLN A 33 0.74 -14.46 -25.20
N ALA A 34 -0.46 -13.90 -25.28
CA ALA A 34 -0.73 -12.49 -25.00
C ALA A 34 -0.98 -12.21 -23.51
N ARG A 35 -1.03 -13.24 -22.65
CA ARG A 35 -1.17 -13.05 -21.21
C ARG A 35 0.10 -12.36 -20.71
N PRO A 36 0.01 -11.14 -20.15
CA PRO A 36 1.18 -10.49 -19.56
C PRO A 36 1.75 -11.43 -18.51
N LYS A 37 3.06 -11.67 -18.58
CA LYS A 37 3.76 -12.50 -17.60
C LYS A 37 3.42 -11.94 -16.22
N ALA A 38 2.95 -12.81 -15.33
CA ALA A 38 2.78 -12.45 -13.93
C ALA A 38 4.18 -12.17 -13.38
N VAL A 39 4.51 -10.89 -13.25
CA VAL A 39 5.74 -10.45 -12.60
C VAL A 39 5.40 -10.24 -11.14
N GLU A 40 6.12 -10.95 -10.28
CA GLU A 40 6.03 -10.73 -8.83
C GLU A 40 6.36 -9.26 -8.53
N PRO A 41 5.63 -8.61 -7.62
CA PRO A 41 5.94 -7.26 -7.19
C PRO A 41 7.40 -7.15 -6.75
N VAL A 42 8.07 -6.05 -7.12
CA VAL A 42 9.43 -5.80 -6.66
C VAL A 42 9.45 -5.69 -5.15
N ASP A 43 10.31 -6.48 -4.52
CA ASP A 43 10.64 -6.30 -3.11
C ASP A 43 11.58 -5.11 -2.96
N TYR A 44 10.99 -3.97 -2.60
CA TYR A 44 11.71 -2.71 -2.46
C TYR A 44 12.78 -2.76 -1.36
N GLU A 45 12.58 -3.53 -0.30
CA GLU A 45 13.54 -3.62 0.80
C GLU A 45 14.83 -4.29 0.34
N THR A 46 14.70 -5.43 -0.36
CA THR A 46 15.87 -6.12 -0.91
C THR A 46 16.49 -5.37 -2.09
N TYR A 47 15.69 -4.72 -2.93
CA TYR A 47 16.20 -3.91 -4.03
C TYR A 47 17.04 -2.72 -3.53
N VAL A 48 16.52 -1.94 -2.58
CA VAL A 48 17.24 -0.81 -1.97
C VAL A 48 18.51 -1.30 -1.29
N SER A 49 18.44 -2.43 -0.59
CA SER A 49 19.59 -3.01 0.11
C SER A 49 20.71 -3.45 -0.84
N LYS A 50 20.38 -4.02 -2.00
CA LYS A 50 21.35 -4.48 -3.01
C LYS A 50 21.94 -3.33 -3.83
N ASN A 51 21.15 -2.30 -4.11
CA ASN A 51 21.51 -1.22 -5.04
C ASN A 51 21.91 0.09 -4.35
N LYS A 52 22.32 0.05 -3.07
CA LYS A 52 22.65 1.25 -2.27
C LYS A 52 23.60 2.23 -2.96
N THR A 53 24.66 1.73 -3.61
CA THR A 53 25.67 2.57 -4.29
C THR A 53 25.09 3.29 -5.49
N ILE A 54 24.25 2.62 -6.28
CA ILE A 54 23.58 3.18 -7.44
C ILE A 54 22.61 4.28 -6.97
N LEU A 55 21.79 3.98 -5.97
CA LEU A 55 20.84 4.93 -5.38
C LEU A 55 21.53 6.13 -4.72
N HIS A 56 22.73 5.93 -4.15
CA HIS A 56 23.49 7.01 -3.53
C HIS A 56 24.06 8.00 -4.55
N ASN A 57 24.46 7.50 -5.71
CA ASN A 57 25.07 8.27 -6.80
C ASN A 57 24.05 8.81 -7.81
N ASP A 58 22.75 8.60 -7.57
CA ASP A 58 21.68 9.07 -8.45
C ASP A 58 21.63 10.60 -8.44
N PRO A 59 21.71 11.28 -9.61
CA PRO A 59 21.63 12.74 -9.69
C PRO A 59 20.31 13.32 -9.18
N GLN A 60 19.25 12.51 -9.12
CA GLN A 60 17.91 12.86 -8.64
C GLN A 60 17.61 12.34 -7.22
N ARG A 61 18.61 11.82 -6.50
CA ARG A 61 18.46 11.26 -5.16
C ARG A 61 17.71 12.18 -4.20
N GLU A 62 17.97 13.48 -4.24
CA GLU A 62 17.34 14.47 -3.36
C GLU A 62 15.81 14.55 -3.55
N MET A 63 15.27 14.11 -4.69
CA MET A 63 13.82 14.01 -4.90
C MET A 63 13.21 12.74 -4.30
N LEU A 64 14.04 11.72 -4.03
CA LEU A 64 13.61 10.45 -3.45
C LEU A 64 13.65 10.48 -1.91
N THR A 65 14.50 11.33 -1.34
CA THR A 65 14.68 11.45 0.11
C THR A 65 13.93 12.64 0.68
N PHE A 66 13.43 12.49 1.92
CA PHE A 66 12.89 13.63 2.65
C PHE A 66 14.00 14.65 2.97
N PRO A 67 13.69 15.96 2.93
CA PRO A 67 14.64 16.99 3.34
C PRO A 67 15.08 16.80 4.80
N TYR A 68 16.34 17.11 5.09
CA TYR A 68 16.90 17.00 6.44
C TYR A 68 16.18 17.89 7.48
N ASP A 69 15.56 18.97 7.04
CA ASP A 69 14.85 19.95 7.87
C ASP A 69 13.31 19.83 7.78
N ASP A 70 12.80 18.72 7.23
CA ASP A 70 11.35 18.54 7.07
C ASP A 70 10.65 18.25 8.41
N ILE A 71 11.34 17.62 9.36
CA ILE A 71 10.74 17.26 10.65
C ILE A 71 10.67 18.49 11.55
N VAL A 72 9.45 18.91 11.88
CA VAL A 72 9.16 19.95 12.86
C VAL A 72 8.43 19.32 14.03
N ILE A 73 9.01 19.46 15.23
CA ILE A 73 8.34 19.15 16.48
C ILE A 73 7.88 20.50 17.05
N PRO A 74 6.67 20.97 16.73
CA PRO A 74 6.13 22.15 17.37
C PRO A 74 6.15 21.97 18.90
N PRO A 75 6.31 23.07 19.66
CA PRO A 75 6.19 23.02 21.12
C PRO A 75 4.90 22.29 21.47
N PRO A 76 4.85 21.49 22.56
CA PRO A 76 3.74 20.60 22.86
C PRO A 76 2.42 21.35 22.74
N THR A 77 1.82 21.20 21.55
CA THR A 77 0.53 21.79 21.18
C THR A 77 -0.50 21.26 22.19
N PRO A 78 -1.61 21.97 22.40
CA PRO A 78 -2.37 21.94 23.65
C PRO A 78 -2.66 20.52 24.14
N PRO A 79 -2.82 20.35 25.46
CA PRO A 79 -2.96 19.04 26.11
C PRO A 79 -3.82 18.10 25.28
N LYS A 80 -3.35 16.85 25.17
CA LYS A 80 -4.00 15.76 24.41
C LYS A 80 -5.51 15.92 24.51
N LYS A 81 -6.21 16.02 23.38
CA LYS A 81 -7.68 16.17 23.41
C LYS A 81 -8.28 15.04 24.24
N MET A 82 -8.81 15.37 25.41
CA MET A 82 -9.49 14.43 26.29
C MET A 82 -10.99 14.54 26.08
N ARG A 83 -11.69 13.41 26.21
CA ARG A 83 -13.16 13.39 26.23
C ARG A 83 -13.72 14.00 27.52
N THR A 84 -12.96 13.92 28.61
CA THR A 84 -13.31 14.44 29.93
C THR A 84 -12.70 15.83 30.15
N LEU A 85 -13.38 16.67 30.94
CA LEU A 85 -12.88 18.00 31.33
C LEU A 85 -11.68 17.93 32.28
N HIS A 86 -11.59 16.85 33.06
CA HIS A 86 -10.53 16.62 34.03
C HIS A 86 -9.92 15.23 33.86
N SER A 87 -8.68 15.07 34.30
CA SER A 87 -8.00 13.77 34.34
C SER A 87 -8.68 12.85 35.36
N THR A 88 -8.86 11.58 35.01
CA THR A 88 -9.29 10.53 35.94
C THR A 88 -8.15 10.05 36.84
N VAL A 89 -6.91 10.40 36.50
CA VAL A 89 -5.72 10.06 37.28
C VAL A 89 -5.54 11.12 38.37
N PRO A 90 -5.51 10.73 39.66
CA PRO A 90 -5.29 11.69 40.74
C PRO A 90 -3.85 12.25 40.70
N PRO A 91 -3.64 13.49 41.15
CA PRO A 91 -2.32 14.13 41.10
C PRO A 91 -1.27 13.42 41.98
N THR A 92 -1.70 12.69 43.00
CA THR A 92 -0.84 11.90 43.90
C THR A 92 -0.43 10.54 43.32
N ALA A 93 -1.05 10.08 42.22
CA ALA A 93 -0.82 8.74 41.66
C ALA A 93 0.66 8.47 41.36
N THR A 94 1.39 9.48 40.89
CA THR A 94 2.82 9.36 40.56
C THR A 94 3.69 9.16 41.80
N GLN A 95 3.29 9.71 42.94
CA GLN A 95 4.01 9.61 44.21
C GLN A 95 3.65 8.33 44.97
N GLU A 96 2.39 7.89 44.87
CA GLU A 96 1.90 6.65 45.48
C GLU A 96 2.36 5.39 44.73
N ALA A 97 2.65 5.50 43.44
CA ALA A 97 3.12 4.37 42.63
C ALA A 97 4.55 3.93 43.03
N THR A 98 4.64 2.79 43.71
CA THR A 98 5.91 2.17 44.11
C THR A 98 6.59 1.43 42.96
N ASN A 99 5.80 0.85 42.05
CA ASN A 99 6.31 0.08 40.91
C ASN A 99 6.73 1.01 39.76
N LEU A 100 7.95 0.82 39.25
CA LEU A 100 8.52 1.60 38.14
C LEU A 100 7.66 1.52 36.86
N LEU A 101 7.11 0.34 36.55
CA LEU A 101 6.23 0.17 35.40
C LEU A 101 4.95 0.99 35.55
N VAL A 102 4.40 1.06 36.77
CA VAL A 102 3.20 1.86 37.04
C VAL A 102 3.49 3.36 36.91
N ARG A 103 4.65 3.82 37.37
CA ARG A 103 5.09 5.21 37.17
C ARG A 103 5.25 5.56 35.69
N GLU A 104 5.87 4.68 34.90
CA GLU A 104 6.05 4.90 33.46
C GLU A 104 4.72 4.84 32.70
N CYS A 105 3.80 3.96 33.11
CA CYS A 105 2.43 3.95 32.60
C CYS A 105 1.72 5.28 32.89
N ILE A 106 1.71 5.73 34.15
CA ILE A 106 1.07 7.00 34.54
C ILE A 106 1.62 8.14 33.68
N LYS A 107 2.94 8.25 33.60
CA LYS A 107 3.62 9.24 32.77
C LYS A 107 3.17 9.17 31.31
N SER A 108 3.18 7.98 30.70
CA SER A 108 2.77 7.78 29.30
C SER A 108 1.32 8.18 29.01
N TYR A 109 0.42 8.01 29.97
CA TYR A 109 -0.99 8.37 29.82
C TYR A 109 -1.30 9.83 30.13
N THR A 110 -0.51 10.48 31.00
CA THR A 110 -0.73 11.87 31.41
C THR A 110 0.13 12.89 30.66
N ASP A 111 1.26 12.49 30.08
CA ASP A 111 2.15 13.40 29.35
C ASP A 111 1.49 13.97 28.09
N SER A 112 1.88 15.19 27.75
CA SER A 112 1.54 15.80 26.46
C SER A 112 2.26 15.05 25.33
N CYS A 113 1.50 14.51 24.38
CA CYS A 113 2.09 13.88 23.20
C CYS A 113 2.76 14.94 22.31
N HIS A 114 3.97 14.66 21.86
CA HIS A 114 4.63 15.44 20.81
C HIS A 114 4.07 15.01 19.45
N VAL A 115 3.51 15.96 18.70
CA VAL A 115 3.01 15.70 17.35
C VAL A 115 4.10 16.09 16.37
N VAL A 116 4.59 15.13 15.58
CA VAL A 116 5.51 15.41 14.48
C VAL A 116 4.71 16.02 13.34
N LYS A 117 5.18 17.14 12.80
CA LYS A 117 4.66 17.77 11.59
C LYS A 117 5.77 17.90 10.55
N TYR A 118 5.38 17.87 9.28
CA TYR A 118 6.32 18.07 8.17
C TYR A 118 6.28 19.54 7.73
N LYS A 119 7.44 20.19 7.71
CA LYS A 119 7.61 21.59 7.31
C LYS A 119 7.05 21.83 5.92
N TYR A 120 7.23 20.86 5.03
CA TYR A 120 6.84 20.94 3.64
C TYR A 120 5.53 20.20 3.34
N GLU A 121 4.71 19.90 4.36
CA GLU A 121 3.43 19.18 4.22
C GLU A 121 2.51 19.84 3.18
N GLN A 122 2.51 21.17 3.09
CA GLN A 122 1.72 21.93 2.11
C GLN A 122 2.07 21.61 0.65
N TYR A 123 3.27 21.08 0.39
CA TYR A 123 3.75 20.70 -0.94
C TYR A 123 3.59 19.20 -1.24
N SER A 124 3.05 18.41 -0.31
CA SER A 124 2.85 16.96 -0.49
C SER A 124 1.73 16.60 -1.48
N GLY A 125 0.94 17.58 -1.91
CA GLY A 125 -0.16 17.39 -2.86
C GLY A 125 0.29 17.38 -4.32
N GLY A 126 -0.62 17.00 -5.22
CA GLY A 126 -0.39 17.19 -6.66
C GLY A 126 -0.21 18.67 -7.01
N TYR A 127 0.46 18.96 -8.13
CA TYR A 127 0.78 20.33 -8.56
C TYR A 127 -0.44 21.27 -8.63
N GLN A 128 -1.64 20.71 -8.81
CA GLN A 128 -2.91 21.44 -8.83
C GLN A 128 -3.29 22.05 -7.47
N LYS A 129 -2.76 21.51 -6.37
CA LYS A 129 -3.00 21.96 -4.99
C LYS A 129 -1.95 22.98 -4.51
N LEU A 130 -0.94 23.29 -5.33
CA LEU A 130 0.03 24.33 -5.02
C LEU A 130 -0.67 25.69 -5.07
N LEU A 131 -0.48 26.50 -4.02
CA LEU A 131 -0.91 27.89 -4.01
C LEU A 131 -0.21 28.62 -5.17
N LYS A 132 -1.00 29.26 -6.04
CA LYS A 132 -0.50 30.09 -7.15
C LYS A 132 0.18 31.34 -6.64
#